data_AF-A0A956KSM9-F1
#
_entry.id   AF-A0A956KSM9-F1
#
_cell.length_a   1.000
_cell.length_b   1.000
_cell.length_c   1.000
_cell.angle_alpha   90.00
_cell.angle_beta   90.00
_cell.angle_gamma   90.00
#
_symmetry.space_group_name_H-M   'P 1'
#
loop_
_entity.id
_entity.type
_entity.pdbx_description
1 polymer ?
#
loop_
_entity_poly.entity_id
_entity_poly.type
_entity_poly.pdbx_seq_one_letter_code
_entity_poly.pdbx_strand_id
1 'polypeptide(L)'
;MPSLPIRAPLGVIALAVLTLACVDSGNYGVRGRYPSPEPEPAPATKVTLASAHLGRVATAASSDPQGPEPLEPAEDQLDRILLVFSHPVDALTLDPRAFAVLRGDGHRVAAVRATLAPADEGDEHRSVTLLGHFGAGQQPPVTVYVFGEVFAAGGEPLRGLSAEISALEVADRPVVLERLAAALE
;
A
#
# COMPACT_ATOMS: atom_id res chain seq x y z
N MET A 1 56.11 -55.74 -17.16
CA MET A 1 56.55 -56.59 -16.02
C MET A 1 57.98 -56.21 -15.70
N PRO A 2 58.42 -56.05 -14.43
CA PRO A 2 57.87 -56.53 -13.14
C PRO A 2 57.30 -55.38 -12.27
N SER A 3 56.11 -55.45 -11.65
CA SER A 3 55.67 -56.08 -10.38
C SER A 3 56.09 -55.38 -9.07
N LEU A 4 55.09 -54.77 -8.40
CA LEU A 4 55.03 -54.24 -7.01
C LEU A 4 55.25 -55.31 -5.92
N PRO A 5 55.54 -54.95 -4.65
CA PRO A 5 54.46 -54.82 -3.62
C PRO A 5 54.67 -53.65 -2.61
N ILE A 6 53.63 -52.85 -2.32
CA ILE A 6 52.76 -52.85 -1.10
C ILE A 6 53.49 -52.72 0.25
N ARG A 7 53.23 -51.63 1.01
CA ARG A 7 52.63 -51.65 2.36
C ARG A 7 52.54 -50.25 2.99
N ALA A 8 51.31 -49.83 3.29
CA ALA A 8 51.00 -48.89 4.37
C ALA A 8 51.08 -49.62 5.73
N PRO A 9 51.18 -48.86 6.83
CA PRO A 9 50.33 -49.19 7.97
C PRO A 9 49.56 -47.99 8.53
N LEU A 10 48.31 -48.29 8.88
CA LEU A 10 47.45 -47.64 9.86
C LEU A 10 48.10 -47.56 11.25
N GLY A 11 47.73 -46.54 12.03
CA GLY A 11 47.91 -46.47 13.49
C GLY A 11 47.47 -45.09 13.99
N VAL A 12 46.18 -44.85 14.23
CA VAL A 12 45.47 -44.98 15.53
C VAL A 12 46.08 -44.12 16.66
N ILE A 13 45.47 -42.94 16.83
CA ILE A 13 44.96 -42.29 18.06
C ILE A 13 45.78 -42.43 19.36
N ALA A 14 46.20 -41.28 19.92
CA ALA A 14 46.19 -41.08 21.37
C ALA A 14 45.94 -39.60 21.72
N LEU A 15 44.86 -39.41 22.47
CA LEU A 15 44.30 -38.21 23.06
C LEU A 15 45.19 -37.70 24.22
N ALA A 16 45.54 -36.42 24.25
CA ALA A 16 46.09 -35.77 25.44
C ALA A 16 45.27 -34.52 25.78
N VAL A 17 44.49 -34.66 26.84
CA VAL A 17 43.68 -33.62 27.48
C VAL A 17 44.59 -32.77 28.35
N LEU A 18 44.59 -31.45 28.15
CA LEU A 18 45.11 -30.48 29.12
C LEU A 18 44.00 -29.49 29.48
N THR A 19 43.52 -29.62 30.71
CA THR A 19 42.52 -28.75 31.33
C THR A 19 43.14 -27.42 31.73
N LEU A 20 42.70 -26.31 31.13
CA LEU A 20 42.82 -24.99 31.72
C LEU A 20 41.42 -24.53 32.14
N ALA A 21 41.21 -24.46 33.45
CA ALA A 21 40.02 -23.88 34.05
C ALA A 21 40.10 -22.35 33.90
N CYS A 22 39.19 -21.79 33.09
CA CYS A 22 38.83 -20.39 33.21
C CYS A 22 37.53 -20.29 34.01
N VAL A 23 37.58 -19.39 34.99
CA VAL A 23 36.55 -19.04 35.95
C VAL A 23 35.24 -18.63 35.26
N ASP A 24 34.16 -19.07 35.90
CA ASP A 24 32.75 -18.88 35.61
C ASP A 24 32.39 -17.41 35.34
N SER A 25 31.88 -17.13 34.15
CA SER A 25 31.14 -15.91 33.84
C SER A 25 29.70 -16.29 33.50
N GLY A 26 28.88 -16.34 34.56
CA GLY A 26 27.44 -16.09 34.54
C GLY A 26 26.66 -16.66 33.35
N ASN A 27 26.26 -17.92 33.45
CA ASN A 27 25.25 -18.50 32.58
C ASN A 27 23.89 -17.86 32.88
N TYR A 28 23.56 -16.75 32.20
CA TYR A 28 22.18 -16.25 32.14
C TYR A 28 21.36 -17.28 31.38
N GLY A 29 20.65 -18.12 32.14
CA GLY A 29 19.82 -19.19 31.61
C GLY A 29 18.79 -18.66 30.60
N VAL A 30 19.07 -18.82 29.31
CA VAL A 30 18.05 -18.75 28.26
C VAL A 30 17.26 -20.06 28.33
N ARG A 31 16.32 -20.13 29.27
CA ARG A 31 15.30 -21.17 29.29
C ARG A 31 14.17 -20.76 28.35
N GLY A 32 13.98 -21.54 27.29
CA GLY A 32 12.72 -21.60 26.53
C GLY A 32 12.55 -20.56 25.44
N ARG A 33 13.22 -20.76 24.29
CA ARG A 33 12.52 -20.48 23.02
C ARG A 33 11.60 -21.68 22.80
N TYR A 34 10.30 -21.50 22.99
CA TYR A 34 9.36 -22.37 22.25
C TYR A 34 9.76 -22.24 20.77
N PRO A 35 9.93 -23.33 20.01
CA PRO A 35 9.81 -23.21 18.57
C PRO A 35 8.41 -22.65 18.33
N SER A 36 8.31 -21.35 18.03
CA SER A 36 7.07 -20.84 17.45
C SER A 36 6.88 -21.67 16.19
N PRO A 37 5.76 -22.41 16.06
CA PRO A 37 5.45 -23.00 14.76
C PRO A 37 5.54 -21.87 13.73
N GLU A 38 6.23 -22.14 12.63
CA GLU A 38 6.22 -21.21 11.50
C GLU A 38 4.75 -20.89 11.22
N PRO A 39 4.35 -19.60 11.25
CA PRO A 39 2.95 -19.25 11.07
C PRO A 39 2.46 -19.92 9.81
N GLU A 40 1.40 -20.71 9.94
CA GLU A 40 0.78 -21.35 8.78
C GLU A 40 0.47 -20.25 7.76
N PRO A 41 0.87 -20.40 6.48
CA PRO A 41 0.71 -19.33 5.51
C PRO A 41 -0.76 -18.91 5.48
N ALA A 42 -1.01 -17.64 5.79
CA ALA A 42 -2.35 -17.09 5.80
C ALA A 42 -3.02 -17.38 4.45
N PRO A 43 -4.32 -17.75 4.44
CA PRO A 43 -5.02 -17.99 3.19
C PRO A 43 -4.90 -16.75 2.30
N ALA A 44 -4.62 -16.98 1.02
CA ALA A 44 -4.55 -15.91 0.03
C ALA A 44 -5.85 -15.09 0.09
N THR A 45 -5.72 -13.81 0.42
CA THR A 45 -6.87 -12.92 0.52
C THR A 45 -7.33 -12.56 -0.90
N LYS A 46 -8.64 -12.62 -1.15
CA LYS A 46 -9.18 -12.21 -2.46
C LYS A 46 -8.93 -10.71 -2.69
N VAL A 47 -8.48 -10.36 -3.88
CA VAL A 47 -8.31 -8.95 -4.27
C VAL A 47 -9.67 -8.27 -4.39
N THR A 48 -9.79 -7.09 -3.76
CA THR A 48 -11.02 -6.31 -3.70
C THR A 48 -10.71 -4.81 -3.74
N LEU A 49 -11.68 -4.02 -4.21
CA LEU A 49 -11.74 -2.60 -3.95
C LEU A 49 -12.54 -2.44 -2.64
N ALA A 50 -11.84 -2.18 -1.55
CA ALA A 50 -12.38 -2.22 -0.20
C ALA A 50 -13.30 -1.02 0.10
N SER A 51 -12.93 0.17 -0.38
CA SER A 51 -13.75 1.38 -0.23
C SER A 51 -13.43 2.45 -1.28
N ALA A 52 -14.36 3.40 -1.41
CA ALA A 52 -14.20 4.61 -2.20
C ALA A 52 -14.79 5.81 -1.47
N HIS A 53 -14.06 6.94 -1.43
CA HIS A 53 -14.45 8.12 -0.66
C HIS A 53 -14.31 9.39 -1.49
N LEU A 54 -15.37 10.20 -1.52
CA LEU A 54 -15.33 11.52 -2.14
C LEU A 54 -14.57 12.51 -1.24
N GLY A 55 -13.56 13.17 -1.80
CA GLY A 55 -12.82 14.27 -1.19
C GLY A 55 -13.04 15.57 -1.96
N ARG A 56 -13.09 16.70 -1.23
CA ARG A 56 -13.14 18.05 -1.82
C ARG A 56 -11.76 18.70 -1.70
N VAL A 57 -11.32 19.40 -2.75
CA VAL A 57 -10.25 20.40 -2.61
C VAL A 57 -10.87 21.66 -2.04
N ALA A 58 -10.41 22.09 -0.86
CA ALA A 58 -10.73 23.43 -0.39
C ALA A 58 -10.23 24.40 -1.47
N THR A 59 -11.13 25.23 -2.01
CA THR A 59 -10.74 26.37 -2.80
C THR A 59 -9.91 27.26 -1.89
N ALA A 60 -8.59 27.10 -1.90
CA ALA A 60 -7.71 28.15 -1.44
C ALA A 60 -8.03 29.31 -2.37
N ALA A 61 -8.67 30.35 -1.84
CA ALA A 61 -8.89 31.57 -2.57
C ALA A 61 -7.56 31.98 -3.20
N SER A 62 -7.45 31.82 -4.52
CA SER A 62 -6.25 32.17 -5.26
C SER A 62 -6.01 33.66 -5.05
N SER A 63 -5.00 33.97 -4.26
CA SER A 63 -4.62 35.34 -3.92
C SER A 63 -3.55 35.83 -4.88
N ASP A 64 -3.72 35.64 -6.20
CA ASP A 64 -2.92 36.34 -7.22
C ASP A 64 -3.61 36.33 -8.61
N PRO A 65 -4.20 37.44 -9.06
CA PRO A 65 -4.92 37.52 -10.34
C PRO A 65 -4.01 37.75 -11.58
N GLN A 66 -2.68 37.67 -11.49
CA GLN A 66 -1.78 38.06 -12.60
C GLN A 66 -0.71 37.02 -13.03
N GLY A 67 -0.83 35.75 -12.64
CA GLY A 67 0.03 34.67 -13.15
C GLY A 67 -0.41 34.15 -14.53
N PRO A 68 0.51 33.59 -15.36
CA PRO A 68 0.12 32.90 -16.59
C PRO A 68 -0.79 31.72 -16.26
N GLU A 69 -1.97 31.67 -16.89
CA GLU A 69 -2.94 30.56 -16.80
C GLU A 69 -2.23 29.21 -17.01
N PRO A 70 -2.34 28.25 -16.07
CA PRO A 70 -1.76 26.93 -16.24
C PRO A 70 -2.38 26.19 -17.44
N LEU A 71 -1.55 25.49 -18.21
CA LEU A 71 -1.98 24.67 -19.37
C LEU A 71 -2.77 23.41 -18.98
N GLU A 72 -2.83 23.09 -17.69
CA GLU A 72 -3.63 22.00 -17.11
C GLU A 72 -4.74 22.61 -16.25
N PRO A 73 -5.94 22.01 -16.17
CA PRO A 73 -6.95 22.50 -15.22
C PRO A 73 -6.29 22.56 -13.85
N ALA A 74 -6.39 23.73 -13.21
CA ALA A 74 -5.85 23.88 -11.88
C ALA A 74 -6.47 22.79 -10.99
N GLU A 75 -5.63 21.98 -10.33
CA GLU A 75 -6.08 20.79 -9.57
C GLU A 75 -7.05 21.15 -8.43
N ASP A 76 -7.13 22.43 -8.08
CA ASP A 76 -8.07 23.01 -7.13
C ASP A 76 -9.53 23.02 -7.60
N GLN A 77 -9.77 22.81 -8.91
CA GLN A 77 -11.10 22.70 -9.51
C GLN A 77 -11.56 21.25 -9.74
N LEU A 78 -10.71 20.25 -9.45
CA LEU A 78 -11.05 18.84 -9.65
C LEU A 78 -11.53 18.18 -8.35
N ASP A 79 -12.58 17.37 -8.46
CA ASP A 79 -13.02 16.49 -7.38
C ASP A 79 -12.02 15.36 -7.20
N ARG A 80 -11.89 14.88 -5.96
CA ARG A 80 -11.01 13.75 -5.63
C ARG A 80 -11.84 12.55 -5.20
N ILE A 81 -11.50 11.37 -5.70
CA ILE A 81 -12.05 10.12 -5.14
C ILE A 81 -10.87 9.27 -4.70
N LEU A 82 -10.81 8.96 -3.40
CA LEU A 82 -9.82 8.05 -2.83
C LEU A 82 -10.36 6.62 -2.91
N LEU A 83 -9.63 5.76 -3.60
CA LEU A 83 -9.89 4.33 -3.70
C LEU A 83 -8.94 3.58 -2.79
N VAL A 84 -9.45 2.56 -2.08
CA VAL A 84 -8.64 1.71 -1.21
C VAL A 84 -8.78 0.26 -1.66
N PHE A 85 -7.67 -0.35 -2.05
CA PHE A 85 -7.57 -1.75 -2.49
C PHE A 85 -7.08 -2.64 -1.35
N SER A 86 -7.52 -3.91 -1.35
CA SER A 86 -7.04 -4.88 -0.36
C SER A 86 -5.59 -5.34 -0.59
N HIS A 87 -5.03 -5.05 -1.76
CA HIS A 87 -3.67 -5.39 -2.17
C HIS A 87 -2.98 -4.18 -2.80
N PRO A 88 -1.64 -4.07 -2.73
CA PRO A 88 -0.91 -3.04 -3.45
C PRO A 88 -1.19 -3.11 -4.94
N VAL A 89 -1.37 -1.96 -5.58
CA VAL A 89 -1.59 -1.78 -7.01
C VAL A 89 -0.24 -1.69 -7.72
N ASP A 90 -0.12 -2.33 -8.88
CA ASP A 90 1.04 -2.12 -9.75
C ASP A 90 0.97 -0.74 -10.41
N ALA A 91 1.84 0.17 -9.97
CA ALA A 91 1.95 1.53 -10.47
C ALA A 91 2.11 1.63 -11.99
N LEU A 92 2.75 0.64 -12.64
CA LEU A 92 2.98 0.66 -14.08
C LEU A 92 1.71 0.40 -14.90
N THR A 93 0.67 -0.13 -14.25
CA THR A 93 -0.61 -0.47 -14.87
C THR A 93 -1.69 0.58 -14.62
N LEU A 94 -1.34 1.65 -13.88
CA LEU A 94 -2.29 2.67 -13.46
C LEU A 94 -2.60 3.65 -14.61
N ASP A 95 -3.73 3.43 -15.29
CA ASP A 95 -4.28 4.36 -16.29
C ASP A 95 -5.60 4.97 -15.77
N PRO A 96 -5.77 6.31 -15.74
CA PRO A 96 -7.04 6.94 -15.37
C PRO A 96 -8.23 6.46 -16.20
N ARG A 97 -8.02 6.08 -17.46
CA ARG A 97 -9.05 5.54 -18.35
C ARG A 97 -9.48 4.13 -17.98
N ALA A 98 -8.84 3.47 -17.03
CA ALA A 98 -9.31 2.19 -16.52
C ALA A 98 -10.48 2.33 -15.52
N PHE A 99 -10.78 3.56 -15.09
CA PHE A 99 -11.77 3.86 -14.07
C PHE A 99 -12.96 4.64 -14.63
N ALA A 100 -14.18 4.20 -14.29
CA ALA A 100 -15.41 4.91 -14.60
C ALA A 100 -16.15 5.22 -13.32
N VAL A 101 -16.54 6.48 -13.16
CA VAL A 101 -17.37 6.95 -12.05
C VAL A 101 -18.80 7.11 -12.55
N LEU A 102 -19.72 6.34 -11.99
CA LEU A 102 -21.15 6.49 -12.20
C LEU A 102 -21.67 7.61 -11.29
N ARG A 103 -22.44 8.53 -11.86
CA ARG A 103 -23.16 9.58 -11.14
C ARG A 103 -24.60 9.20 -10.87
N GLY A 104 -25.24 9.91 -9.93
CA GLY A 104 -26.65 9.71 -9.60
C GLY A 104 -27.64 9.94 -10.75
N ASP A 105 -27.23 10.64 -11.81
CA ASP A 105 -28.01 10.83 -13.04
C ASP A 105 -27.83 9.68 -14.06
N GLY A 106 -27.03 8.66 -13.74
CA GLY A 106 -26.75 7.52 -14.60
C GLY A 106 -25.62 7.73 -15.61
N HIS A 107 -25.05 8.94 -15.70
CA HIS A 107 -23.92 9.20 -16.59
C HIS A 107 -22.60 8.66 -16.00
N ARG A 108 -21.73 8.19 -16.89
CA ARG A 108 -20.37 7.75 -16.55
C ARG A 108 -19.37 8.83 -16.90
N VAL A 109 -18.48 9.14 -15.95
CA VAL A 109 -17.41 10.12 -16.11
C VAL A 109 -16.07 9.41 -15.93
N ALA A 110 -15.12 9.68 -16.83
CA ALA A 110 -13.75 9.18 -16.72
C ALA A 110 -12.93 10.06 -15.78
N ALA A 111 -11.93 9.47 -15.11
CA ALA A 111 -10.93 10.24 -14.40
C ALA A 111 -10.03 11.00 -15.40
N VAL A 112 -9.61 12.20 -15.01
CA VAL A 112 -8.57 12.97 -15.71
C VAL A 112 -7.19 12.43 -15.33
N ARG A 113 -7.00 12.07 -14.05
CA ARG A 113 -5.75 11.51 -13.51
C ARG A 113 -6.04 10.43 -12.47
N ALA A 114 -5.15 9.46 -12.40
CA ALA A 114 -5.07 8.48 -11.32
C ALA A 114 -3.64 8.51 -10.76
N THR A 115 -3.49 8.57 -9.45
CA THR A 115 -2.19 8.63 -8.79
C THR A 115 -2.20 7.79 -7.52
N LEU A 116 -1.05 7.22 -7.17
CA LEU A 116 -0.86 6.53 -5.89
C LEU A 116 -0.62 7.51 -4.74
N ALA A 117 -0.27 8.77 -5.03
CA ALA A 117 -0.06 9.79 -4.01
C ALA A 117 -1.32 9.96 -3.13
N PRO A 118 -1.17 10.06 -1.80
CA PRO A 118 0.10 10.14 -1.05
C PRO A 118 0.80 8.80 -0.77
N ALA A 119 0.18 7.67 -1.05
CA ALA A 119 0.74 6.34 -0.79
C ALA A 119 1.62 5.87 -1.97
N ASP A 120 2.70 6.62 -2.24
CA ASP A 120 3.62 6.38 -3.35
C ASP A 120 4.87 5.56 -2.97
N GLU A 121 5.02 5.21 -1.69
CA GLU A 121 6.00 4.23 -1.20
C GLU A 121 5.58 2.79 -1.58
N GLY A 122 6.54 1.97 -2.02
CA GLY A 122 6.27 0.72 -2.74
C GLY A 122 5.44 -0.33 -1.97
N ASP A 123 5.50 -0.35 -0.64
CA ASP A 123 4.70 -1.21 0.21
C ASP A 123 3.34 -0.60 0.60
N GLU A 124 3.11 0.66 0.25
CA GLU A 124 1.92 1.44 0.58
C GLU A 124 0.95 1.64 -0.59
N HIS A 125 1.24 1.11 -1.80
CA HIS A 125 0.45 1.28 -3.05
C HIS A 125 -1.00 0.73 -3.03
N ARG A 126 -1.66 0.68 -1.87
CA ARG A 126 -3.03 0.22 -1.65
C ARG A 126 -4.06 1.31 -1.88
N SER A 127 -3.67 2.57 -2.08
CA SER A 127 -4.62 3.65 -2.33
C SER A 127 -4.35 4.34 -3.66
N VAL A 128 -5.42 4.62 -4.40
CA VAL A 128 -5.39 5.40 -5.65
C VAL A 128 -6.28 6.61 -5.48
N THR A 129 -5.74 7.80 -5.74
CA THR A 129 -6.50 9.03 -5.86
C THR A 129 -6.88 9.26 -7.32
N LEU A 130 -8.17 9.27 -7.61
CA LEU A 130 -8.72 9.74 -8.88
C LEU A 130 -9.01 11.24 -8.81
N LEU A 131 -8.62 11.97 -9.86
CA LEU A 131 -8.96 13.39 -10.04
C LEU A 131 -9.84 13.54 -11.28
N GLY A 132 -10.90 14.33 -11.19
CA GLY A 132 -11.80 14.56 -12.31
C GLY A 132 -13.01 15.42 -11.98
N HIS A 133 -13.87 15.65 -12.98
CA HIS A 133 -15.12 16.40 -12.83
C HIS A 133 -16.26 15.44 -12.47
N PHE A 134 -16.17 14.82 -11.29
CA PHE A 134 -17.12 13.80 -10.87
C PHE A 134 -18.46 14.39 -10.41
N GLY A 135 -18.45 15.67 -10.01
CA GLY A 135 -19.62 16.45 -9.64
C GLY A 135 -19.88 16.39 -8.14
N ALA A 136 -19.68 17.49 -7.43
CA ALA A 136 -20.21 17.69 -6.08
C ALA A 136 -21.52 18.50 -6.16
N GLY A 137 -22.64 17.97 -5.65
CA GLY A 137 -23.93 18.68 -5.65
C GLY A 137 -25.11 17.78 -6.02
N GLN A 138 -25.98 18.24 -6.93
CA GLN A 138 -27.26 17.58 -7.27
C GLN A 138 -27.13 16.22 -7.98
N GLN A 139 -25.95 15.91 -8.54
CA GLN A 139 -25.68 14.66 -9.25
C GLN A 139 -24.35 14.07 -8.74
N PRO A 140 -24.30 13.63 -7.48
CA PRO A 140 -23.06 13.17 -6.88
C PRO A 140 -22.58 11.86 -7.53
N PRO A 141 -21.27 11.56 -7.48
CA PRO A 141 -20.76 10.25 -7.82
C PRO A 141 -21.27 9.20 -6.83
N VAL A 142 -21.72 8.06 -7.34
CA VAL A 142 -22.35 7.00 -6.53
C VAL A 142 -21.55 5.70 -6.51
N THR A 143 -20.87 5.37 -7.61
CA THR A 143 -20.12 4.12 -7.72
C THR A 143 -18.93 4.31 -8.63
N VAL A 144 -17.81 3.69 -8.28
CA VAL A 144 -16.63 3.59 -9.14
C VAL A 144 -16.48 2.16 -9.63
N TYR A 145 -16.09 2.00 -10.90
CA TYR A 145 -15.80 0.72 -11.52
C TYR A 145 -14.39 0.71 -12.09
N VAL A 146 -13.68 -0.40 -11.90
CA VAL A 146 -12.45 -0.71 -12.63
C VAL A 146 -12.83 -1.54 -13.85
N PHE A 147 -12.72 -0.97 -15.05
CA PHE A 147 -13.10 -1.65 -16.30
C PHE A 147 -11.93 -1.91 -17.24
N GLY A 148 -10.82 -1.19 -17.07
CA GLY A 148 -9.57 -1.38 -17.81
C GLY A 148 -8.63 -2.39 -17.15
N GLU A 149 -7.43 -2.48 -17.71
CA GLU A 149 -6.36 -3.37 -17.25
C GLU A 149 -5.51 -2.68 -16.17
N VAL A 150 -5.87 -2.89 -14.91
CA VAL A 150 -5.07 -2.53 -13.74
C VAL A 150 -4.81 -3.80 -12.96
N PHE A 151 -3.61 -3.95 -12.42
CA PHE A 151 -3.18 -5.14 -11.71
C PHE A 151 -2.78 -4.83 -10.26
N ALA A 152 -2.95 -5.80 -9.38
CA ALA A 152 -2.24 -5.82 -8.11
C ALA A 152 -0.73 -6.06 -8.38
N ALA A 153 0.12 -5.66 -7.44
CA ALA A 153 1.56 -5.93 -7.51
C ALA A 153 1.88 -7.45 -7.54
N GLY A 154 0.96 -8.30 -7.09
CA GLY A 154 1.03 -9.76 -7.20
C GLY A 154 0.64 -10.31 -8.59
N GLY A 155 0.18 -9.46 -9.51
CA GLY A 155 -0.22 -9.81 -10.87
C GLY A 155 -1.71 -10.14 -11.04
N GLU A 156 -2.51 -10.07 -9.98
CA GLU A 156 -3.96 -10.30 -10.07
C GLU A 156 -4.67 -9.13 -10.78
N PRO A 157 -5.58 -9.40 -11.72
CA PRO A 157 -6.34 -8.34 -12.38
C PRO A 157 -7.35 -7.69 -11.43
N LEU A 158 -7.42 -6.36 -11.44
CA LEU A 158 -8.39 -5.57 -10.68
C LEU A 158 -9.67 -5.26 -11.46
N ARG A 159 -9.71 -5.64 -12.74
CA ARG A 159 -10.86 -5.44 -13.62
C ARG A 159 -12.11 -6.12 -13.07
N GLY A 160 -13.23 -5.41 -13.09
CA GLY A 160 -14.52 -5.89 -12.59
C GLY A 160 -14.77 -5.56 -11.12
N LEU A 161 -13.79 -4.98 -10.41
CA LEU A 161 -14.00 -4.47 -9.06
C LEU A 161 -14.83 -3.17 -9.10
N SER A 162 -15.63 -2.97 -8.05
CA SER A 162 -16.43 -1.77 -7.85
C SER A 162 -16.64 -1.49 -6.38
N ALA A 163 -16.86 -0.22 -6.04
CA ALA A 163 -17.24 0.21 -4.70
C ALA A 163 -18.22 1.37 -4.78
N GLU A 164 -19.15 1.41 -3.83
CA GLU A 164 -19.97 2.58 -3.59
C GLU A 164 -19.09 3.72 -3.07
N ILE A 165 -19.41 4.94 -3.50
CA ILE A 165 -18.66 6.13 -3.12
C ILE A 165 -19.36 6.76 -1.92
N SER A 166 -18.68 6.79 -0.78
CA SER A 166 -19.18 7.50 0.40
C SER A 166 -19.19 9.00 0.14
N ALA A 167 -20.36 9.63 0.30
CA ALA A 167 -20.52 11.07 0.19
C ALA A 167 -19.86 11.79 1.37
N LEU A 168 -19.38 13.02 1.13
CA LEU A 168 -18.70 13.83 2.16
C LEU A 168 -19.59 14.15 3.37
N GLU A 169 -20.91 14.21 3.15
CA GLU A 169 -21.91 14.57 4.16
C GLU A 169 -22.19 13.43 5.14
N VAL A 170 -21.81 12.20 4.79
CA VAL A 170 -21.96 11.03 5.64
C VAL A 170 -20.71 10.94 6.50
N ALA A 171 -20.79 11.46 7.72
CA ALA A 171 -19.72 11.30 8.70
C ALA A 171 -19.59 9.82 9.08
N ASP A 172 -18.58 9.14 8.53
CA ASP A 172 -18.31 7.73 8.84
C ASP A 172 -17.75 7.54 10.27
N ARG A 173 -17.08 8.57 10.82
CA ARG A 173 -16.49 8.51 12.17
C ARG A 173 -16.30 9.89 12.80
N PRO A 174 -16.57 10.07 14.11
CA PRO A 174 -16.14 11.26 14.84
C PRO A 174 -14.61 11.23 15.00
N VAL A 175 -13.95 12.36 14.72
CA VAL A 175 -12.53 12.57 14.99
C VAL A 175 -12.40 13.66 16.05
N VAL A 176 -11.73 13.35 17.15
CA VAL A 176 -11.42 14.34 18.19
C VAL A 176 -10.06 14.97 17.86
N LEU A 177 -10.03 16.30 17.76
CA LEU A 177 -8.80 17.06 17.58
C LEU A 177 -8.54 17.87 18.84
N GLU A 178 -7.36 17.70 19.42
CA GLU A 178 -6.86 18.60 20.46
C GLU A 178 -5.99 19.67 19.80
N ARG A 179 -6.30 20.94 20.05
CA ARG A 179 -5.48 22.06 19.59
C ARG A 179 -4.64 22.56 20.77
N LEU A 180 -3.34 22.29 20.73
CA LEU A 180 -2.38 22.93 21.62
C LEU A 180 -2.25 24.40 21.21
N ALA A 181 -2.65 25.32 22.11
CA ALA A 181 -2.32 26.72 21.95
C ALA A 181 -0.82 26.90 22.18
N ALA A 182 -0.12 27.52 21.23
CA ALA A 182 1.23 28.01 21.49
C ALA A 182 1.12 29.14 22.53
N ALA A 183 1.83 29.00 23.64
CA ALA A 183 2.04 30.10 24.56
C ALA A 183 2.82 31.19 23.79
N LEU A 184 2.17 32.33 23.56
CA LEU A 184 2.85 33.54 23.15
C LEU A 184 3.60 34.06 24.37
N GLU A 185 4.93 34.01 24.34
CA GLU A 185 5.81 34.88 25.13
C GLU A 185 6.44 35.92 24.21
#